data_AF-A0AAV0TRN4-F1
#
_entry.id   AF-A0AAV0TRN4-F1
#
_cell.length_a   1.000
_cell.length_b   1.000
_cell.length_c   1.000
_cell.angle_alpha   90.00
_cell.angle_beta   90.00
_cell.angle_gamma   90.00
#
_symmetry.space_group_name_H-M   'P 1'
#
loop_
_entity.id
_entity.type
_entity.pdbx_description
1 polymer ?
#
loop_
_entity_poly.entity_id
_entity_poly.type
_entity_poly.pdbx_seq_one_letter_code
_entity_poly.pdbx_strand_id
1 'polypeptide(L)'
;MASIPQPPRTRFTDESSMLKVGVVDSKPSTKKHRVSGRKRDPVWNFTTVYADKRVVCNRCDALIHRYGVAKVERVRNHFERKCPGVQEQAEALGDEEGDAFELRLLAVAYGNKSGAFKRKFAYWLYATGQSFDNAENELLVSALKVLRGDVALPTKHELENELLDLEYTTSKGKVTKALSGKKCCLTIESFVEAGGFSAITYGVMCEGALYYLEAKTAMIQESRGELTADEVEEVMAKEKKAEFYGIVTPTTSTLSTYTRKKIQKKHPRCTFFHGCVSNALTLLLSDICSVLPWLAKIQTSVVELAQVFHGNHKLQALATATDDSQTVKFPDNSSICALLEALLKHEKALYMIVARRDFVDASTLTEQEKLKLVQDFVLGETFAQDLVNSLAVLRPLQQQLNRFQKDQPPLSQVFPYFVEFLTVYSSMEWVSKKEKALITSCVTERFNAIYGDSHGVAYMLDPLYLGESLDERKKQEVESFILRFCEHEGHMVDISTQLKQYKAMVVEFKQNNQAFWQLLQSGAVSPHDFWVERRGQFPHLHQLAVAVFSLPASSTSPAPSFGAQGFTVHSRFSRKLPLGQLKKLTHVYCNSKKEPLRSASSIL
;
A
#
# COMPACT_ATOMS: atom_id res chain seq x y z
N MET A 1 27.10 43.93 -22.45
CA MET A 1 26.86 45.17 -21.67
C MET A 1 25.64 44.92 -20.80
N ALA A 2 25.61 44.97 -19.47
CA ALA A 2 26.60 45.28 -18.45
C ALA A 2 26.26 44.47 -17.18
N SER A 3 27.24 44.38 -16.29
CA SER A 3 27.39 43.49 -15.15
C SER A 3 26.93 44.10 -13.80
N ILE A 4 26.46 43.24 -12.87
CA ILE A 4 26.77 43.09 -11.40
C ILE A 4 26.58 44.36 -10.49
N PRO A 5 25.99 44.29 -9.26
CA PRO A 5 26.76 43.96 -8.04
C PRO A 5 26.05 43.22 -6.87
N GLN A 6 26.82 42.34 -6.21
CA GLN A 6 26.64 41.89 -4.82
C GLN A 6 27.06 42.98 -3.80
N PRO A 7 26.56 42.93 -2.54
CA PRO A 7 27.16 43.65 -1.41
C PRO A 7 27.82 42.72 -0.35
N PRO A 8 28.61 43.30 0.59
CA PRO A 8 29.90 42.74 1.01
C PRO A 8 29.96 42.12 2.42
N ARG A 9 31.07 41.42 2.68
CA ARG A 9 31.60 41.07 4.01
C ARG A 9 32.38 42.24 4.61
N THR A 10 32.19 42.50 5.90
CA THR A 10 33.13 43.26 6.73
C THR A 10 33.38 42.57 8.06
N ARG A 11 34.67 42.39 8.37
CA ARG A 11 35.23 42.07 9.69
C ARG A 11 35.38 43.37 10.48
N PHE A 12 35.24 43.31 11.80
CA PHE A 12 35.84 44.26 12.73
C PHE A 12 36.54 43.51 13.86
N THR A 13 37.74 43.97 14.16
CA THR A 13 38.66 43.61 15.26
C THR A 13 38.60 44.69 16.34
N ASP A 14 38.82 44.29 17.60
CA ASP A 14 39.62 44.94 18.68
C ASP A 14 39.08 44.46 20.04
N GLU A 15 39.81 43.71 20.85
CA GLU A 15 41.03 44.01 21.66
C GLU A 15 40.79 44.75 22.98
N SER A 16 41.38 44.14 24.03
CA SER A 16 41.85 44.71 25.30
C SER A 16 40.82 44.93 26.43
N SER A 17 41.10 44.78 27.73
CA SER A 17 42.01 43.99 28.59
C SER A 17 41.70 44.41 30.05
N MET A 18 42.34 43.78 31.04
CA MET A 18 42.48 44.14 32.48
C MET A 18 41.52 43.38 33.46
N LEU A 19 41.99 42.33 34.18
CA LEU A 19 42.77 42.30 35.45
C LEU A 19 41.88 42.65 36.68
N LYS A 20 41.77 41.89 37.79
CA LYS A 20 42.78 41.30 38.70
C LYS A 20 42.19 40.25 39.69
N VAL A 21 43.01 39.25 40.06
CA VAL A 21 43.39 38.74 41.43
C VAL A 21 42.26 38.49 42.45
N GLY A 22 42.12 37.39 43.19
CA GLY A 22 42.97 36.26 43.59
C GLY A 22 42.71 35.97 45.09
N VAL A 23 42.76 34.70 45.55
CA VAL A 23 43.29 34.22 46.86
C VAL A 23 43.03 32.71 47.01
N VAL A 24 44.04 32.05 47.56
CA VAL A 24 44.27 30.61 47.75
C VAL A 24 43.86 30.20 49.16
N ASP A 25 43.33 28.98 49.37
CA ASP A 25 43.80 28.14 50.48
C ASP A 25 43.47 26.63 50.33
N SER A 26 44.06 25.84 51.21
CA SER A 26 44.75 24.56 51.05
C SER A 26 43.95 23.23 51.26
N LYS A 27 44.58 22.13 50.80
CA LYS A 27 44.26 20.67 50.76
C LYS A 27 44.08 19.99 52.16
N PRO A 28 43.58 18.72 52.35
CA PRO A 28 44.10 17.51 51.65
C PRO A 28 43.22 16.24 51.40
N SER A 29 43.69 15.50 50.37
CA SER A 29 43.69 14.06 50.03
C SER A 29 42.60 13.05 50.48
N THR A 30 42.12 12.25 49.52
CA THR A 30 42.14 10.76 49.59
C THR A 30 42.11 10.13 48.18
N LYS A 31 42.67 8.92 48.08
CA LYS A 31 43.19 8.22 46.87
C LYS A 31 42.08 7.68 45.95
N LYS A 32 42.21 7.87 44.62
CA LYS A 32 41.41 7.16 43.58
C LYS A 32 42.23 6.03 42.96
N HIS A 33 41.74 4.79 43.10
CA HIS A 33 42.21 3.63 42.31
C HIS A 33 41.76 3.78 40.86
N ARG A 34 42.72 3.76 39.93
CA ARG A 34 42.47 3.60 38.48
C ARG A 34 42.54 2.11 38.14
N VAL A 35 41.53 1.57 37.45
CA VAL A 35 41.67 0.34 36.66
C VAL A 35 41.38 0.69 35.20
N SER A 36 42.42 0.56 34.37
CA SER A 36 42.39 0.73 32.92
C SER A 36 42.53 -0.66 32.29
N GLY A 37 41.60 -1.07 31.42
CA GLY A 37 41.72 -2.28 30.61
C GLY A 37 41.29 -2.01 29.16
N ARG A 38 42.19 -2.22 28.19
CA ARG A 38 41.91 -2.10 26.75
C ARG A 38 40.89 -3.15 26.29
N LYS A 39 39.99 -2.80 25.37
CA LYS A 39 39.10 -3.75 24.67
C LYS A 39 39.96 -4.83 23.96
N ARG A 40 39.55 -6.10 24.07
CA ARG A 40 40.20 -7.23 23.36
C ARG A 40 39.84 -7.20 21.87
N ASP A 41 40.80 -7.54 21.02
CA ASP A 41 40.62 -7.63 19.56
C ASP A 41 39.53 -8.66 19.19
N PRO A 42 38.59 -8.34 18.27
CA PRO A 42 37.49 -9.24 17.88
C PRO A 42 37.93 -10.64 17.42
N VAL A 43 39.17 -10.80 16.92
CA VAL A 43 39.67 -12.09 16.43
C VAL A 43 39.67 -13.17 17.52
N TRP A 44 39.72 -12.78 18.80
CA TRP A 44 39.69 -13.70 19.93
C TRP A 44 38.34 -14.42 20.09
N ASN A 45 37.25 -13.90 19.51
CA ASN A 45 35.93 -14.55 19.54
C ASN A 45 35.90 -15.86 18.75
N PHE A 46 36.88 -16.09 17.86
CA PHE A 46 36.97 -17.28 17.03
C PHE A 46 38.01 -18.28 17.53
N THR A 47 38.54 -18.09 18.74
CA THR A 47 39.56 -18.95 19.33
C THR A 47 39.21 -19.37 20.75
N THR A 48 39.57 -20.59 21.11
CA THR A 48 39.51 -21.06 22.49
C THR A 48 40.90 -20.93 23.12
N VAL A 49 40.99 -20.18 24.22
CA VAL A 49 42.22 -20.02 25.01
C VAL A 49 42.12 -20.91 26.24
N TYR A 50 42.91 -21.98 26.27
CA TYR A 50 42.96 -22.92 27.38
C TYR A 50 43.79 -22.37 28.55
N ALA A 51 43.55 -22.91 29.75
CA ALA A 51 44.24 -22.51 30.98
C ALA A 51 45.77 -22.68 30.91
N ASP A 52 46.25 -23.62 30.08
CA ASP A 52 47.67 -23.85 29.79
C ASP A 52 48.25 -22.92 28.70
N LYS A 53 47.52 -21.85 28.37
CA LYS A 53 47.90 -20.81 27.40
C LYS A 53 47.90 -21.29 25.94
N ARG A 54 47.37 -22.48 25.63
CA ARG A 54 47.12 -22.90 24.25
C ARG A 54 45.96 -22.11 23.65
N VAL A 55 46.16 -21.63 22.42
CA VAL A 55 45.15 -20.92 21.62
C VAL A 55 44.82 -21.80 20.43
N VAL A 56 43.58 -22.27 20.35
CA VAL A 56 43.09 -23.17 19.29
C VAL A 56 42.02 -22.45 18.47
N CYS A 57 42.05 -22.65 17.15
CA CYS A 57 41.05 -22.11 16.24
C CYS A 57 39.74 -22.88 16.35
N ASN A 58 38.61 -22.20 16.55
CA ASN A 58 37.30 -22.85 16.66
C ASN A 58 36.72 -23.32 15.30
N ARG A 59 37.40 -23.06 14.18
CA ARG A 59 36.94 -23.42 12.82
C ARG A 59 37.62 -24.64 12.23
N CYS A 60 38.87 -24.89 12.58
CA CYS A 60 39.67 -26.01 12.05
C CYS A 60 40.40 -26.81 13.13
N ASP A 61 40.14 -26.51 14.41
CA ASP A 61 40.77 -27.10 15.59
C ASP A 61 42.31 -27.06 15.61
N ALA A 62 42.92 -26.26 14.72
CA ALA A 62 44.36 -26.10 14.67
C ALA A 62 44.87 -25.30 15.87
N LEU A 63 45.94 -25.81 16.50
CA LEU A 63 46.68 -25.08 17.52
C LEU A 63 47.44 -23.91 16.87
N ILE A 64 47.06 -22.68 17.19
CA ILE A 64 47.67 -21.47 16.63
C ILE A 64 49.00 -21.16 17.35
N HIS A 65 48.99 -21.10 18.69
CA HIS A 65 50.18 -20.91 19.52
C HIS A 65 49.94 -21.22 21.01
N ARG A 66 50.98 -21.15 21.85
CA ARG A 66 50.94 -21.48 23.30
C ARG A 66 51.25 -20.29 24.22
N TYR A 67 50.86 -19.08 23.82
CA TYR A 67 51.24 -17.84 24.52
C TYR A 67 50.03 -17.05 25.05
N GLY A 68 48.86 -17.69 25.20
CA GLY A 68 47.64 -17.06 25.71
C GLY A 68 47.20 -15.87 24.86
N VAL A 69 46.69 -14.81 25.48
CA VAL A 69 46.15 -13.63 24.76
C VAL A 69 47.21 -12.64 24.25
N ALA A 70 48.51 -12.97 24.34
CA ALA A 70 49.60 -12.02 24.08
C ALA A 70 49.97 -11.84 22.60
N LYS A 71 49.55 -12.75 21.71
CA LYS A 71 50.01 -12.80 20.30
C LYS A 71 48.86 -12.77 19.30
N VAL A 72 48.07 -11.68 19.35
CA VAL A 72 46.89 -11.47 18.48
C VAL A 72 47.21 -11.54 16.98
N GLU A 73 48.39 -11.05 16.56
CA GLU A 73 48.80 -11.09 15.14
C GLU A 73 48.95 -12.51 14.60
N ARG A 74 49.33 -13.47 15.46
CA ARG A 74 49.43 -14.88 15.05
C ARG A 74 48.07 -15.50 14.84
N VAL A 75 47.08 -15.06 15.63
CA VAL A 75 45.69 -15.46 15.47
C VAL A 75 45.13 -14.86 14.18
N ARG A 76 45.37 -13.57 13.91
CA ARG A 76 44.95 -12.92 12.68
C ARG A 76 45.54 -13.58 11.42
N ASN A 77 46.84 -13.82 11.40
CA ASN A 77 47.52 -14.49 10.29
C ASN A 77 47.00 -15.93 10.05
N HIS A 78 46.55 -16.63 11.10
CA HIS A 78 45.93 -17.92 10.92
C HIS A 78 44.60 -17.82 10.15
N PHE A 79 43.72 -16.88 10.50
CA PHE A 79 42.45 -16.67 9.81
C PHE A 79 42.59 -16.09 8.40
N GLU A 80 43.60 -15.24 8.18
CA GLU A 80 43.84 -14.63 6.86
C GLU A 80 44.52 -15.57 5.86
N ARG A 81 45.37 -16.51 6.32
CA ARG A 81 46.26 -17.24 5.42
C ARG A 81 46.37 -18.75 5.63
N LYS A 82 45.86 -19.30 6.75
CA LYS A 82 46.16 -20.69 7.15
C LYS A 82 44.97 -21.49 7.64
N CYS A 83 43.76 -20.93 7.70
CA CYS A 83 42.57 -21.62 8.18
C CYS A 83 41.84 -22.28 7.00
N PRO A 84 41.83 -23.62 6.88
CA PRO A 84 41.19 -24.32 5.75
C PRO A 84 39.69 -24.02 5.64
N GLY A 85 39.01 -23.88 6.78
CA GLY A 85 37.57 -23.53 6.82
C GLY A 85 37.22 -22.10 6.37
N VAL A 86 38.22 -21.26 6.03
CA VAL A 86 38.01 -19.93 5.40
C VAL A 86 38.23 -20.02 3.89
N GLN A 87 39.12 -20.91 3.42
CA GLN A 87 39.44 -21.06 2.00
C GLN A 87 38.38 -21.89 1.25
N GLU A 88 37.80 -22.93 1.86
CA GLU A 88 36.72 -23.72 1.24
C GLU A 88 35.40 -22.93 1.05
N GLN A 89 35.20 -21.83 1.79
CA GLN A 89 34.01 -20.98 1.66
C GLN A 89 34.16 -19.88 0.61
N ALA A 90 35.38 -19.53 0.22
CA ALA A 90 35.66 -18.47 -0.76
C ALA A 90 35.57 -18.96 -2.22
N GLU A 91 35.81 -20.24 -2.48
CA GLU A 91 35.80 -20.80 -3.84
C GLU A 91 34.39 -21.15 -4.36
N ALA A 92 33.36 -21.12 -3.51
CA ALA A 92 31.99 -21.53 -3.89
C ALA A 92 31.10 -20.39 -4.43
N LEU A 93 31.45 -19.12 -4.22
CA LEU A 93 30.46 -18.01 -4.33
C LEU A 93 31.08 -16.76 -4.97
N GLY A 94 30.74 -16.52 -6.24
CA GLY A 94 31.08 -15.30 -6.96
C GLY A 94 30.16 -14.12 -6.60
N ASP A 95 30.78 -12.98 -6.31
CA ASP A 95 30.41 -11.56 -6.47
C ASP A 95 28.98 -11.02 -6.17
N GLU A 96 28.07 -11.75 -5.52
CA GLU A 96 26.86 -11.17 -4.88
C GLU A 96 26.80 -11.31 -3.34
N GLU A 97 27.89 -11.71 -2.68
CA GLU A 97 27.84 -12.24 -1.30
C GLU A 97 28.33 -11.35 -0.15
N GLY A 98 28.56 -10.06 -0.35
CA GLY A 98 28.83 -9.16 0.79
C GLY A 98 27.66 -9.13 1.79
N ASP A 99 26.46 -8.89 1.26
CA ASP A 99 25.23 -8.73 2.05
C ASP A 99 24.70 -10.09 2.57
N ALA A 100 24.81 -11.15 1.77
CA ALA A 100 24.32 -12.48 2.11
C ALA A 100 25.14 -13.17 3.22
N PHE A 101 26.47 -12.95 3.25
CA PHE A 101 27.34 -13.47 4.30
C PHE A 101 27.08 -12.77 5.65
N GLU A 102 26.92 -11.45 5.63
CA GLU A 102 26.61 -10.64 6.82
C GLU A 102 25.22 -10.99 7.39
N LEU A 103 24.22 -11.17 6.52
CA LEU A 103 22.88 -11.64 6.90
C LEU A 103 22.89 -13.05 7.53
N ARG A 104 23.72 -13.97 7.03
CA ARG A 104 23.89 -15.30 7.63
C ARG A 104 24.53 -15.21 9.03
N LEU A 105 25.53 -14.35 9.20
CA LEU A 105 26.13 -14.11 10.52
C LEU A 105 25.13 -13.51 11.51
N LEU A 106 24.29 -12.57 11.07
CA LEU A 106 23.22 -12.00 11.88
C LEU A 106 22.16 -13.05 12.26
N ALA A 107 21.76 -13.90 11.31
CA ALA A 107 20.79 -14.97 11.58
C ALA A 107 21.30 -15.96 12.64
N VAL A 108 22.61 -16.26 12.64
CA VAL A 108 23.26 -17.09 13.67
C VAL A 108 23.34 -16.34 15.01
N ALA A 109 23.68 -15.05 15.01
CA ALA A 109 23.74 -14.23 16.22
C ALA A 109 22.39 -14.12 16.94
N TYR A 110 21.28 -14.07 16.19
CA TYR A 110 19.92 -14.06 16.73
C TYR A 110 19.27 -15.45 16.86
N GLY A 111 20.04 -16.53 16.70
CA GLY A 111 19.54 -17.92 16.76
C GLY A 111 19.25 -18.45 18.17
N ASN A 112 19.67 -17.75 19.22
CA ASN A 112 19.38 -18.13 20.62
C ASN A 112 17.97 -17.62 21.07
N LYS A 113 17.47 -18.11 22.22
CA LYS A 113 16.13 -17.73 22.72
C LYS A 113 15.95 -16.22 22.92
N SER A 114 16.99 -15.49 23.32
CA SER A 114 16.94 -14.04 23.51
C SER A 114 16.88 -13.32 22.16
N GLY A 115 17.66 -13.77 21.18
CA GLY A 115 17.66 -13.23 19.83
C GLY A 115 16.33 -13.48 19.10
N ALA A 116 15.75 -14.68 19.26
CA ALA A 116 14.43 -15.01 18.75
C ALA A 116 13.34 -14.09 19.35
N PHE A 117 13.41 -13.80 20.65
CA PHE A 117 12.51 -12.85 21.29
C PHE A 117 12.67 -11.44 20.73
N LYS A 118 13.91 -10.91 20.65
CA LYS A 118 14.19 -9.59 20.06
C LYS A 118 13.65 -9.48 18.64
N ARG A 119 13.83 -10.53 17.83
CA ARG A 119 13.35 -10.60 16.45
C ARG A 119 11.82 -10.56 16.36
N LYS A 120 11.12 -11.31 17.22
CA LYS A 120 9.64 -11.28 17.28
C LYS A 120 9.11 -9.92 17.77
N PHE A 121 9.78 -9.32 18.75
CA PHE A 121 9.44 -7.99 19.25
C PHE A 121 9.66 -6.91 18.18
N ALA A 122 10.78 -6.96 17.47
CA ALA A 122 11.06 -6.07 16.34
C ALA A 122 10.01 -6.23 15.22
N TYR A 123 9.68 -7.47 14.85
CA TYR A 123 8.63 -7.73 13.87
C TYR A 123 7.28 -7.14 14.30
N TRP A 124 6.89 -7.25 15.57
CA TRP A 124 5.67 -6.60 16.08
C TRP A 124 5.72 -5.08 15.90
N LEU A 125 6.83 -4.42 16.26
CA LEU A 125 6.99 -2.97 16.06
C LEU A 125 6.87 -2.61 14.58
N TYR A 126 7.56 -3.34 13.70
CA TYR A 126 7.56 -3.08 12.26
C TYR A 126 6.20 -3.33 11.63
N ALA A 127 5.50 -4.40 12.01
CA ALA A 127 4.20 -4.76 11.45
C ALA A 127 3.08 -3.80 11.88
N THR A 128 3.20 -3.24 13.07
CA THR A 128 2.21 -2.30 13.64
C THR A 128 2.60 -0.84 13.45
N GLY A 129 3.80 -0.56 12.92
CA GLY A 129 4.31 0.79 12.68
C GLY A 129 4.55 1.58 13.97
N GLN A 130 4.85 0.90 15.07
CA GLN A 130 5.04 1.50 16.40
C GLN A 130 6.41 2.17 16.53
N SER A 131 6.48 3.27 17.29
CA SER A 131 7.75 4.00 17.49
C SER A 131 8.82 3.10 18.11
N PHE A 132 10.06 3.21 17.65
CA PHE A 132 11.18 2.45 18.22
C PHE A 132 11.49 2.85 19.66
N ASP A 133 11.10 4.06 20.06
CA ASP A 133 11.21 4.54 21.43
C ASP A 133 10.36 3.68 22.41
N ASN A 134 9.37 2.92 21.92
CA ASN A 134 8.61 1.97 22.74
C ASN A 134 9.48 0.83 23.30
N ALA A 135 10.58 0.47 22.62
CA ALA A 135 11.50 -0.56 23.11
C ALA A 135 12.30 -0.09 24.34
N GLU A 136 12.34 1.21 24.60
CA GLU A 136 13.03 1.83 25.74
C GLU A 136 12.04 2.29 26.83
N ASN A 137 10.74 2.02 26.66
CA ASN A 137 9.71 2.42 27.62
C ASN A 137 9.84 1.62 28.93
N GLU A 138 10.06 2.32 30.04
CA GLU A 138 10.27 1.71 31.36
C GLU A 138 9.08 0.87 31.86
N LEU A 139 7.85 1.28 31.56
CA LEU A 139 6.64 0.54 31.96
C LEU A 139 6.53 -0.78 31.20
N LEU A 140 6.84 -0.78 29.90
CA LEU A 140 6.85 -2.00 29.08
C LEU A 140 7.96 -2.96 29.55
N VAL A 141 9.16 -2.44 29.82
CA VAL A 141 10.27 -3.23 30.36
C VAL A 141 9.89 -3.82 31.72
N SER A 142 9.28 -3.04 32.61
CA SER A 142 8.82 -3.49 33.92
C SER A 142 7.79 -4.61 33.80
N ALA A 143 6.79 -4.45 32.92
CA ALA A 143 5.77 -5.46 32.67
C ALA A 143 6.38 -6.79 32.17
N LEU A 144 7.35 -6.74 31.26
CA LEU A 144 8.02 -7.94 30.74
C LEU A 144 8.92 -8.59 31.79
N LYS A 145 9.53 -7.80 32.68
CA LYS A 145 10.36 -8.31 33.79
C LYS A 145 9.56 -9.12 34.80
N VAL A 146 8.25 -8.89 34.93
CA VAL A 146 7.35 -9.73 35.73
C VAL A 146 7.33 -11.17 35.21
N LEU A 147 7.31 -11.36 33.89
CA LEU A 147 7.35 -12.68 33.28
C LEU A 147 8.75 -13.29 33.36
N ARG A 148 9.78 -12.47 33.16
CA ARG A 148 11.18 -12.94 33.15
C ARG A 148 12.15 -11.79 33.44
N GLY A 149 12.85 -11.86 34.58
CA GLY A 149 13.69 -10.78 35.10
C GLY A 149 14.92 -10.42 34.24
N ASP A 150 15.41 -11.35 33.42
CA ASP A 150 16.54 -11.16 32.49
C ASP A 150 16.10 -10.80 31.05
N VAL A 151 14.85 -10.37 30.84
CA VAL A 151 14.39 -9.93 29.51
C VAL A 151 15.16 -8.70 29.05
N ALA A 152 15.88 -8.85 27.93
CA ALA A 152 16.52 -7.77 27.20
C ALA A 152 15.71 -7.45 25.94
N LEU A 153 15.14 -6.26 25.88
CA LEU A 153 14.54 -5.71 24.66
C LEU A 153 15.62 -5.35 23.63
N PRO A 154 15.29 -5.30 22.33
CA PRO A 154 16.21 -4.79 21.33
C PRO A 154 16.47 -3.31 21.54
N THR A 155 17.72 -2.88 21.34
CA THR A 155 18.09 -1.47 21.35
C THR A 155 17.56 -0.77 20.09
N LYS A 156 17.43 0.56 20.14
CA LYS A 156 17.07 1.35 18.96
C LYS A 156 18.01 1.12 17.78
N HIS A 157 19.32 1.01 18.02
CA HIS A 157 20.29 0.69 16.96
C HIS A 157 20.01 -0.68 16.31
N GLU A 158 19.73 -1.72 17.11
CA GLU A 158 19.35 -3.05 16.60
C GLU A 158 18.07 -2.98 15.76
N LEU A 159 17.10 -2.15 16.17
CA LEU A 159 15.84 -1.97 15.45
C LEU A 159 15.99 -1.19 14.14
N GLU A 160 16.98 -0.31 14.04
CA GLU A 160 17.22 0.51 12.85
C GLU A 160 18.08 -0.20 11.81
N ASN A 161 18.86 -1.21 12.21
CA ASN A 161 19.84 -1.88 11.36
C ASN A 161 19.63 -3.40 11.36
N GLU A 162 20.29 -4.14 12.25
CA GLU A 162 20.44 -5.60 12.16
C GLU A 162 19.09 -6.35 12.10
N LEU A 163 18.14 -5.99 12.97
CA LEU A 163 16.82 -6.63 13.01
C LEU A 163 15.95 -6.22 11.83
N LEU A 164 16.10 -4.98 11.35
CA LEU A 164 15.37 -4.48 10.20
C LEU A 164 15.83 -5.18 8.92
N ASP A 165 17.14 -5.39 8.76
CA ASP A 165 17.73 -6.07 7.61
C ASP A 165 17.33 -7.55 7.56
N LEU A 166 17.33 -8.22 8.71
CA LEU A 166 16.84 -9.59 8.84
C LEU A 166 15.35 -9.72 8.47
N GLU A 167 14.49 -8.85 9.00
CA GLU A 167 13.05 -8.89 8.73
C GLU A 167 12.71 -8.46 7.30
N TYR A 168 13.42 -7.47 6.76
CA TYR A 168 13.30 -7.07 5.36
C TYR A 168 13.66 -8.23 4.42
N THR A 169 14.80 -8.88 4.64
CA THR A 169 15.25 -10.03 3.84
C THR A 169 14.25 -11.18 3.93
N THR A 170 13.73 -11.44 5.14
CA THR A 170 12.71 -12.46 5.37
C THR A 170 11.41 -12.13 4.63
N SER A 171 10.95 -10.88 4.69
CA SER A 171 9.77 -10.39 3.98
C SER A 171 9.94 -10.51 2.47
N LYS A 172 11.06 -10.03 1.93
CA LYS A 172 11.39 -10.11 0.51
C LYS A 172 11.44 -11.55 0.02
N GLY A 173 12.09 -12.45 0.78
CA GLY A 173 12.11 -13.88 0.48
C GLY A 173 10.72 -14.52 0.46
N LYS A 174 9.81 -14.11 1.36
CA LYS A 174 8.41 -14.56 1.35
C LYS A 174 7.67 -14.06 0.10
N VAL A 175 7.84 -12.79 -0.26
CA VAL A 175 7.22 -12.20 -1.47
C VAL A 175 7.73 -12.91 -2.72
N THR A 176 9.04 -12.99 -2.94
CA THR A 176 9.61 -13.67 -4.11
C THR A 176 9.19 -15.14 -4.19
N LYS A 177 9.12 -15.86 -3.06
CA LYS A 177 8.60 -17.23 -3.04
C LYS A 177 7.12 -17.29 -3.42
N ALA A 178 6.31 -16.34 -2.95
CA ALA A 178 4.89 -16.28 -3.26
C ALA A 178 4.63 -16.02 -4.76
N LEU A 179 5.48 -15.22 -5.42
CA LEU A 179 5.34 -14.86 -6.84
C LEU A 179 5.96 -15.85 -7.82
N SER A 180 6.94 -16.64 -7.38
CA SER A 180 7.75 -17.51 -8.24
C SER A 180 6.91 -18.54 -9.02
N GLY A 181 7.00 -18.49 -10.35
CA GLY A 181 6.33 -19.42 -11.27
C GLY A 181 4.82 -19.19 -11.40
N LYS A 182 4.31 -18.07 -10.89
CA LYS A 182 2.88 -17.77 -10.88
C LYS A 182 2.54 -16.62 -11.81
N LYS A 183 1.30 -16.65 -12.30
CA LYS A 183 0.70 -15.57 -13.07
C LYS A 183 0.47 -14.37 -12.16
N CYS A 184 1.04 -13.24 -12.55
CA CYS A 184 1.09 -12.02 -11.77
C CYS A 184 0.56 -10.85 -12.59
N CYS A 185 -0.05 -9.88 -11.90
CA CYS A 185 -0.36 -8.57 -12.45
C CYS A 185 0.38 -7.51 -11.66
N LEU A 186 1.14 -6.65 -12.33
CA LEU A 186 1.74 -5.48 -11.68
C LEU A 186 0.62 -4.47 -11.38
N THR A 187 0.61 -3.91 -10.19
CA THR A 187 -0.32 -2.85 -9.79
C THR A 187 0.47 -1.59 -9.52
N ILE A 188 0.08 -0.50 -10.16
CA ILE A 188 0.66 0.83 -9.95
C ILE A 188 -0.42 1.70 -9.34
N GLU A 189 -0.12 2.24 -8.17
CA GLU A 189 -0.98 3.16 -7.44
C GLU A 189 -0.29 4.52 -7.36
N SER A 190 -1.05 5.60 -7.57
CA SER A 190 -0.60 6.97 -7.34
C SER A 190 -1.35 7.51 -6.14
N PHE A 191 -0.61 7.92 -5.12
CA PHE A 191 -1.15 8.46 -3.87
C PHE A 191 -0.64 9.89 -3.68
N VAL A 192 -1.56 10.81 -3.43
CA VAL A 192 -1.26 12.22 -3.15
C VAL A 192 -2.00 12.61 -1.87
N GLU A 193 -1.25 13.09 -0.90
CA GLU A 193 -1.78 13.61 0.36
C GLU A 193 -1.83 15.14 0.32
N ALA A 194 -2.83 15.73 0.97
CA ALA A 194 -3.04 17.19 1.02
C ALA A 194 -1.84 17.96 1.61
N GLY A 195 -0.98 17.28 2.37
CA GLY A 195 0.23 17.83 3.00
C GLY A 195 1.49 17.82 2.12
N GLY A 196 1.39 17.56 0.82
CA GLY A 196 2.55 17.68 -0.08
C GLY A 196 3.27 16.37 -0.43
N PHE A 197 2.82 15.25 0.11
CA PHE A 197 3.44 13.94 -0.13
C PHE A 197 2.79 13.28 -1.35
N SER A 198 3.60 12.94 -2.35
CA SER A 198 3.19 12.14 -3.50
C SER A 198 4.04 10.87 -3.58
N ALA A 199 3.40 9.73 -3.80
CA ALA A 199 4.09 8.47 -3.99
C ALA A 199 3.44 7.64 -5.10
N ILE A 200 4.30 7.08 -5.95
CA ILE A 200 3.94 6.02 -6.87
C ILE A 200 4.37 4.70 -6.23
N THR A 201 3.39 3.87 -5.90
CA THR A 201 3.59 2.57 -5.27
C THR A 201 3.42 1.44 -6.27
N TYR A 202 4.37 0.52 -6.25
CA TYR A 202 4.37 -0.69 -7.07
C TYR A 202 4.04 -1.89 -6.19
N GLY A 203 3.05 -2.65 -6.62
CA GLY A 203 2.65 -3.91 -6.01
C GLY A 203 2.43 -4.99 -7.06
N VAL A 204 2.18 -6.22 -6.61
CA VAL A 204 1.89 -7.36 -7.49
C VAL A 204 0.70 -8.12 -6.97
N MET A 205 -0.34 -8.26 -7.80
CA MET A 205 -1.44 -9.17 -7.54
C MET A 205 -1.06 -10.56 -8.04
N CYS A 206 -1.17 -11.55 -7.16
CA CYS A 206 -0.94 -12.95 -7.48
C CYS A 206 -1.88 -13.83 -6.66
N GLU A 207 -2.66 -14.70 -7.31
CA GLU A 207 -3.63 -15.61 -6.66
C GLU A 207 -4.57 -14.90 -5.66
N GLY A 208 -5.07 -13.72 -6.01
CA GLY A 208 -5.95 -12.93 -5.14
C GLY A 208 -5.24 -12.24 -3.96
N ALA A 209 -3.91 -12.32 -3.87
CA ALA A 209 -3.12 -11.62 -2.86
C ALA A 209 -2.25 -10.52 -3.49
N LEU A 210 -2.35 -9.30 -2.95
CA LEU A 210 -1.59 -8.14 -3.42
C LEU A 210 -0.29 -7.86 -2.64
N TYR A 211 0.90 -8.11 -3.14
CA TYR A 211 2.16 -7.89 -2.43
C TYR A 211 2.76 -6.51 -2.71
N TYR A 212 3.34 -5.86 -1.71
CA TYR A 212 4.06 -4.60 -1.88
C TYR A 212 5.50 -4.85 -2.35
N LEU A 213 5.93 -4.16 -3.40
CA LEU A 213 7.31 -4.22 -3.86
C LEU A 213 8.10 -3.01 -3.37
N GLU A 214 7.78 -1.83 -3.89
CA GLU A 214 8.49 -0.59 -3.63
C GLU A 214 7.64 0.66 -3.88
N ALA A 215 8.16 1.81 -3.45
CA ALA A 215 7.55 3.12 -3.68
C ALA A 215 8.60 4.09 -4.21
N LYS A 216 8.20 4.93 -5.16
CA LYS A 216 8.91 6.13 -5.58
C LYS A 216 8.18 7.33 -4.99
N THR A 217 8.81 7.98 -4.02
CA THR A 217 8.29 9.20 -3.40
C THR A 217 8.85 10.41 -4.14
N ALA A 218 7.99 11.34 -4.51
CA ALA A 218 8.37 12.63 -5.08
C ALA A 218 7.80 13.75 -4.19
N MET A 219 8.59 14.80 -3.99
CA MET A 219 8.02 16.10 -3.58
C MET A 219 7.24 16.63 -4.80
N ILE A 220 6.08 17.24 -4.59
CA ILE A 220 5.05 17.63 -5.59
C ILE A 220 5.57 18.32 -6.89
N GLN A 221 6.83 18.75 -6.95
CA GLN A 221 7.43 19.44 -8.09
C GLN A 221 8.00 18.55 -9.20
N GLU A 222 8.12 17.23 -9.02
CA GLU A 222 8.43 16.34 -10.16
C GLU A 222 7.12 15.89 -10.79
N SER A 223 6.96 16.26 -12.06
CA SER A 223 5.71 16.26 -12.79
C SER A 223 4.98 14.92 -12.76
N ARG A 224 3.66 15.04 -12.71
CA ARG A 224 2.59 14.04 -12.84
C ARG A 224 2.63 13.37 -14.23
N GLY A 225 3.81 12.89 -14.62
CA GLY A 225 4.14 12.44 -15.96
C GLY A 225 3.76 10.99 -16.19
N GLU A 226 3.71 10.65 -17.47
CA GLU A 226 3.73 9.26 -17.94
C GLU A 226 4.94 8.52 -17.34
N LEU A 227 4.71 7.31 -16.85
CA LEU A 227 5.81 6.45 -16.41
C LEU A 227 6.60 5.95 -17.60
N THR A 228 7.92 5.95 -17.48
CA THR A 228 8.79 5.42 -18.53
C THR A 228 8.86 3.89 -18.46
N ALA A 229 9.13 3.25 -19.59
CA ALA A 229 9.32 1.80 -19.62
C ALA A 229 10.46 1.34 -18.72
N ASP A 230 11.57 2.08 -18.65
CA ASP A 230 12.74 1.69 -17.86
C ASP A 230 12.42 1.68 -16.36
N GLU A 231 11.58 2.60 -15.88
CA GLU A 231 11.15 2.62 -14.48
C GLU A 231 10.29 1.43 -14.10
N VAL A 232 9.38 1.01 -14.98
CA VAL A 232 8.50 -0.14 -14.74
C VAL A 232 9.29 -1.44 -14.88
N GLU A 233 10.17 -1.51 -15.88
CA GLU A 233 11.05 -2.65 -16.11
C GLU A 233 12.04 -2.87 -14.96
N GLU A 234 12.55 -1.80 -14.33
CA GLU A 234 13.42 -1.91 -13.15
C GLU A 234 12.72 -2.66 -12.01
N VAL A 235 11.45 -2.37 -11.78
CA VAL A 235 10.63 -3.02 -10.75
C VAL A 235 10.39 -4.49 -11.13
N MET A 236 9.97 -4.74 -12.38
CA MET A 236 9.70 -6.10 -12.86
C MET A 236 10.95 -6.98 -12.87
N ALA A 237 12.12 -6.41 -13.18
CA ALA A 237 13.40 -7.10 -13.22
C ALA A 237 13.89 -7.58 -11.84
N LYS A 238 13.40 -6.98 -10.74
CA LYS A 238 13.67 -7.45 -9.38
C LYS A 238 12.97 -8.78 -9.08
N GLU A 239 11.84 -9.06 -9.74
CA GLU A 239 11.03 -10.27 -9.55
C GLU A 239 11.13 -11.23 -10.76
N LYS A 240 12.34 -11.63 -11.14
CA LYS A 240 12.65 -12.44 -12.36
C LYS A 240 11.86 -13.75 -12.49
N LYS A 241 11.38 -14.31 -11.38
CA LYS A 241 10.63 -15.58 -11.35
C LYS A 241 9.12 -15.38 -11.46
N ALA A 242 8.62 -14.14 -11.41
CA ALA A 242 7.21 -13.84 -11.57
C ALA A 242 6.84 -13.79 -13.06
N GLU A 243 5.69 -14.34 -13.42
CA GLU A 243 5.18 -14.29 -14.79
C GLU A 243 4.14 -13.18 -14.92
N PHE A 244 4.53 -12.02 -15.42
CA PHE A 244 3.62 -10.88 -15.57
C PHE A 244 2.74 -11.02 -16.81
N TYR A 245 1.42 -11.00 -16.61
CA TYR A 245 0.41 -11.02 -17.68
C TYR A 245 -0.21 -9.65 -17.94
N GLY A 246 -0.19 -8.76 -16.96
CA GLY A 246 -0.69 -7.41 -17.16
C GLY A 246 -0.22 -6.38 -16.14
N ILE A 247 -0.59 -5.13 -16.40
CA ILE A 247 -0.32 -3.97 -15.56
C ILE A 247 -1.61 -3.17 -15.37
N VAL A 248 -1.99 -2.94 -14.11
CA VAL A 248 -3.08 -2.04 -13.74
C VAL A 248 -2.49 -0.72 -13.26
N THR A 249 -2.89 0.38 -13.87
CA THR A 249 -2.43 1.74 -13.53
C THR A 249 -3.61 2.62 -13.10
N PRO A 250 -3.41 3.82 -12.53
CA PRO A 250 -4.52 4.71 -12.18
C PRO A 250 -5.42 5.04 -13.38
N THR A 251 -4.80 5.29 -14.53
CA THR A 251 -5.45 5.44 -15.85
C THR A 251 -4.59 4.75 -16.90
N THR A 252 -5.18 4.41 -18.05
CA THR A 252 -4.40 3.87 -19.18
C THR A 252 -3.33 4.86 -19.66
N SER A 253 -3.61 6.17 -19.63
CA SER A 253 -2.65 7.21 -20.00
C SER A 253 -1.40 7.29 -19.11
N THR A 254 -1.37 6.61 -17.96
CA THR A 254 -0.17 6.50 -17.12
C THR A 254 1.00 5.82 -17.85
N LEU A 255 0.70 4.95 -18.82
CA LEU A 255 1.68 4.32 -19.70
C LEU A 255 1.29 4.60 -21.15
N SER A 256 2.10 5.32 -21.93
CA SER A 256 1.79 5.51 -23.36
C SER A 256 1.84 4.19 -24.12
N THR A 257 1.28 4.21 -25.32
CA THR A 257 1.40 3.14 -26.30
C THR A 257 2.87 2.76 -26.57
N TYR A 258 3.79 3.72 -26.58
CA TYR A 258 5.22 3.44 -26.78
C TYR A 258 5.79 2.65 -25.59
N THR A 259 5.52 3.13 -24.37
CA THR A 259 5.95 2.48 -23.13
C THR A 259 5.43 1.05 -23.03
N ARG A 260 4.14 0.82 -23.32
CA ARG A 260 3.53 -0.53 -23.31
C ARG A 260 4.20 -1.47 -24.32
N LYS A 261 4.46 -0.99 -25.54
CA LYS A 261 5.14 -1.78 -26.58
C LYS A 261 6.57 -2.14 -26.18
N LYS A 262 7.30 -1.22 -25.53
CA LYS A 262 8.66 -1.47 -25.04
C LYS A 262 8.66 -2.55 -23.94
N ILE A 263 7.72 -2.47 -22.98
CA ILE A 263 7.54 -3.49 -21.95
C ILE A 263 7.19 -4.86 -22.58
N GLN A 264 6.23 -4.90 -23.52
CA GLN A 264 5.83 -6.13 -24.22
C GLN A 264 6.99 -6.77 -24.97
N LYS A 265 7.92 -5.99 -25.53
CA LYS A 265 9.11 -6.53 -26.21
C LYS A 265 10.03 -7.30 -25.26
N LYS A 266 10.17 -6.87 -24.01
CA LYS A 266 10.98 -7.55 -22.98
C LYS A 266 10.19 -8.61 -22.19
N HIS A 267 8.89 -8.41 -22.05
CA HIS A 267 7.97 -9.30 -21.34
C HIS A 267 6.80 -9.68 -22.25
N PRO A 268 6.97 -10.62 -23.21
CA PRO A 268 5.96 -10.95 -24.22
C PRO A 268 4.61 -11.43 -23.66
N ARG A 269 4.62 -12.04 -22.47
CA ARG A 269 3.39 -12.47 -21.78
C ARG A 269 2.61 -11.31 -21.15
N CYS A 270 3.22 -10.15 -20.95
CA CYS A 270 2.59 -8.97 -20.35
C CYS A 270 1.77 -8.22 -21.40
N THR A 271 0.62 -8.79 -21.77
CA THR A 271 -0.20 -8.30 -22.87
C THR A 271 -1.28 -7.31 -22.42
N PHE A 272 -1.72 -7.38 -21.17
CA PHE A 272 -2.86 -6.61 -20.68
C PHE A 272 -2.44 -5.31 -19.99
N PHE A 273 -3.03 -4.19 -20.41
CA PHE A 273 -2.82 -2.88 -19.80
C PHE A 273 -4.16 -2.19 -19.63
N HIS A 274 -4.53 -1.86 -18.40
CA HIS A 274 -5.81 -1.22 -18.11
C HIS A 274 -5.73 -0.30 -16.89
N GLY A 275 -6.72 0.58 -16.77
CA GLY A 275 -6.84 1.50 -15.64
C GLY A 275 -7.58 0.89 -14.45
N CYS A 276 -7.37 1.49 -13.29
CA CYS A 276 -7.94 1.11 -12.01
C CYS A 276 -9.37 1.65 -11.87
N VAL A 277 -10.34 0.74 -11.72
CA VAL A 277 -11.76 1.10 -11.57
C VAL A 277 -11.99 1.91 -10.29
N SER A 278 -11.42 1.50 -9.17
CA SER A 278 -11.56 2.26 -7.91
C SER A 278 -11.01 3.68 -8.02
N ASN A 279 -9.90 3.89 -8.75
CA ASN A 279 -9.39 5.24 -9.01
C ASN A 279 -10.35 6.05 -9.89
N ALA A 280 -10.88 5.45 -10.96
CA ALA A 280 -11.86 6.11 -11.82
C ALA A 280 -13.13 6.51 -11.06
N LEU A 281 -13.64 5.66 -10.16
CA LEU A 281 -14.83 5.94 -9.37
C LEU A 281 -14.61 7.04 -8.33
N THR A 282 -13.46 7.04 -7.66
CA THR A 282 -13.08 8.12 -6.75
C THR A 282 -13.00 9.46 -7.50
N LEU A 283 -12.40 9.47 -8.69
CA LEU A 283 -12.34 10.67 -9.53
C LEU A 283 -13.73 11.07 -10.06
N LEU A 284 -14.56 10.09 -10.45
CA LEU A 284 -15.91 10.34 -10.94
C LEU A 284 -16.81 10.97 -9.88
N LEU A 285 -16.70 10.56 -8.61
CA LEU A 285 -17.36 11.22 -7.48
C LEU A 285 -16.98 12.71 -7.44
N SER A 286 -15.69 13.02 -7.56
CA SER A 286 -15.19 14.41 -7.57
C SER A 286 -15.66 15.18 -8.80
N ASP A 287 -15.68 14.56 -9.97
CA ASP A 287 -16.11 15.20 -11.22
C ASP A 287 -17.60 15.55 -11.16
N ILE A 288 -18.45 14.62 -10.72
CA ILE A 288 -19.89 14.86 -10.59
C ILE A 288 -20.16 16.02 -9.63
N CYS A 289 -19.50 16.05 -8.47
CA CYS A 289 -19.60 17.19 -7.56
C CYS A 289 -19.18 18.49 -8.25
N SER A 290 -18.13 18.47 -9.08
CA SER A 290 -17.59 19.65 -9.75
C SER A 290 -18.49 20.18 -10.88
N VAL A 291 -19.14 19.29 -11.65
CA VAL A 291 -20.01 19.68 -12.77
C VAL A 291 -21.43 20.05 -12.33
N LEU A 292 -21.81 19.75 -11.08
CA LEU A 292 -23.11 20.10 -10.49
C LEU A 292 -22.91 21.17 -9.39
N PRO A 293 -23.06 22.47 -9.71
CA PRO A 293 -22.76 23.55 -8.76
C PRO A 293 -23.57 23.49 -7.46
N TRP A 294 -24.83 23.05 -7.53
CA TRP A 294 -25.65 22.88 -6.34
C TRP A 294 -25.10 21.77 -5.42
N LEU A 295 -24.60 20.67 -6.00
CA LEU A 295 -24.03 19.55 -5.24
C LEU A 295 -22.70 19.95 -4.59
N ALA A 296 -21.85 20.71 -5.29
CA ALA A 296 -20.63 21.27 -4.71
C ALA A 296 -20.92 22.17 -3.50
N LYS A 297 -21.97 23.00 -3.59
CA LYS A 297 -22.41 23.86 -2.49
C LYS A 297 -22.87 23.02 -1.29
N ILE A 298 -23.71 22.02 -1.51
CA ILE A 298 -24.17 21.11 -0.44
C ILE A 298 -22.99 20.39 0.20
N GLN A 299 -22.05 19.85 -0.59
CA GLN A 299 -20.85 19.19 -0.06
C GLN A 299 -20.06 20.12 0.85
N THR A 300 -19.87 21.39 0.45
CA THR A 300 -19.18 22.39 1.26
C THR A 300 -19.90 22.64 2.58
N SER A 301 -21.21 22.93 2.55
CA SER A 301 -22.01 23.18 3.75
C SER A 301 -22.06 21.99 4.71
N VAL A 302 -22.13 20.77 4.17
CA VAL A 302 -22.14 19.53 4.93
C VAL A 302 -20.79 19.25 5.60
N VAL A 303 -19.67 19.53 4.92
CA VAL A 303 -18.32 19.44 5.51
C VAL A 303 -18.11 20.48 6.60
N GLU A 304 -18.56 21.72 6.39
CA GLU A 304 -18.51 22.78 7.41
C GLU A 304 -19.31 22.42 8.66
N LEU A 305 -20.53 21.90 8.49
CA LEU A 305 -21.34 21.38 9.59
C LEU A 305 -20.59 20.27 10.33
N ALA A 306 -20.02 19.29 9.62
CA ALA A 306 -19.26 18.21 10.24
C ALA A 306 -18.06 18.74 11.04
N GLN A 307 -17.35 19.75 10.54
CA GLN A 307 -16.22 20.36 11.23
C GLN A 307 -16.66 21.07 12.53
N VAL A 308 -17.78 21.80 12.52
CA VAL A 308 -18.35 22.45 13.70
C VAL A 308 -18.68 21.42 14.78
N PHE A 309 -19.34 20.33 14.41
CA PHE A 309 -19.70 19.29 15.38
C PHE A 309 -18.46 18.54 15.88
N HIS A 310 -17.51 18.16 15.01
CA HIS A 310 -16.27 17.50 15.44
C HIS A 310 -15.36 18.37 16.32
N GLY A 311 -15.38 19.68 16.12
CA GLY A 311 -14.62 20.64 16.93
C GLY A 311 -15.25 20.96 18.28
N ASN A 312 -16.51 20.59 18.53
CA ASN A 312 -17.25 21.00 19.71
C ASN A 312 -17.84 19.80 20.48
N HIS A 313 -17.18 19.41 21.57
CA HIS A 313 -17.61 18.31 22.44
C HIS A 313 -19.02 18.49 23.03
N LYS A 314 -19.49 19.72 23.24
CA LYS A 314 -20.86 19.98 23.72
C LYS A 314 -21.87 19.64 22.63
N LEU A 315 -21.61 20.04 21.39
CA LEU A 315 -22.48 19.72 20.26
C LEU A 315 -22.48 18.22 19.95
N GLN A 316 -21.33 17.55 20.09
CA GLN A 316 -21.25 16.08 20.03
C GLN A 316 -22.20 15.45 21.06
N ALA A 317 -22.08 15.84 22.33
CA ALA A 317 -22.90 15.28 23.39
C ALA A 317 -24.40 15.54 23.17
N LEU A 318 -24.77 16.72 22.68
CA LEU A 318 -26.16 17.07 22.36
C LEU A 318 -26.71 16.26 21.17
N ALA A 319 -25.88 15.98 20.16
CA ALA A 319 -26.28 15.17 19.00
C ALA A 319 -26.37 13.67 19.33
N THR A 320 -25.52 13.18 20.24
CA THR A 320 -25.53 11.77 20.67
C THR A 320 -26.51 11.48 21.80
N ALA A 321 -27.00 12.50 22.52
CA ALA A 321 -27.99 12.33 23.58
C ALA A 321 -29.34 11.77 23.09
N THR A 322 -29.55 11.75 21.77
CA THR A 322 -30.74 11.19 21.11
C THR A 322 -30.57 9.75 20.59
N ASP A 323 -29.40 9.11 20.75
CA ASP A 323 -29.11 7.76 20.22
C ASP A 323 -28.42 6.87 21.28
N ASP A 324 -28.90 5.64 21.51
CA ASP A 324 -28.43 4.72 22.56
C ASP A 324 -27.03 4.09 22.26
N SER A 325 -26.41 4.44 21.13
CA SER A 325 -25.15 3.85 20.66
C SER A 325 -23.95 4.81 20.82
N GLN A 326 -23.26 4.71 21.96
CA GLN A 326 -22.20 5.65 22.39
C GLN A 326 -20.84 5.56 21.66
N THR A 327 -20.72 4.87 20.52
CA THR A 327 -19.38 4.53 19.97
C THR A 327 -18.96 5.25 18.67
N VAL A 328 -19.84 5.99 18.00
CA VAL A 328 -19.50 6.66 16.72
C VAL A 328 -19.54 8.18 16.88
N LYS A 329 -18.45 8.87 16.49
CA LYS A 329 -18.43 10.34 16.45
C LYS A 329 -19.44 10.82 15.41
N PHE A 330 -20.28 11.77 15.80
CA PHE A 330 -21.29 12.33 14.91
C PHE A 330 -20.81 13.66 14.28
N PRO A 331 -21.02 13.89 12.98
CA PRO A 331 -21.53 12.94 11.99
C PRO A 331 -20.41 12.00 11.48
N ASP A 332 -20.78 10.82 10.98
CA ASP A 332 -19.83 9.90 10.34
C ASP A 332 -19.17 10.59 9.12
N ASN A 333 -17.86 10.83 9.18
CA ASN A 333 -17.10 11.49 8.11
C ASN A 333 -16.26 10.51 7.28
N SER A 334 -16.54 9.20 7.35
CA SER A 334 -15.82 8.17 6.60
C SER A 334 -15.99 8.32 5.08
N SER A 335 -17.11 8.86 4.62
CA SER A 335 -17.37 9.23 3.23
C SER A 335 -18.42 10.35 3.17
N ILE A 336 -18.53 11.03 2.03
CA ILE A 336 -19.57 12.05 1.84
C ILE A 336 -20.98 11.45 1.95
N CYS A 337 -21.21 10.23 1.45
CA CYS A 337 -22.51 9.56 1.59
C CYS A 337 -22.84 9.20 3.04
N ALA A 338 -21.87 8.65 3.79
CA ALA A 338 -22.06 8.34 5.21
C ALA A 338 -22.38 9.62 6.02
N LEU A 339 -21.73 10.73 5.67
CA LEU A 339 -21.98 12.03 6.25
C LEU A 339 -23.41 12.53 5.95
N LEU A 340 -23.82 12.52 4.68
CA LEU A 340 -25.19 12.88 4.27
C LEU A 340 -26.25 12.00 4.96
N GLU A 341 -26.01 10.70 5.06
CA GLU A 341 -26.91 9.74 5.75
C GLU A 341 -26.98 9.99 7.25
N ALA A 342 -25.85 10.28 7.90
CA ALA A 342 -25.81 10.63 9.32
C ALA A 342 -26.63 11.91 9.59
N LEU A 343 -26.49 12.93 8.73
CA LEU A 343 -27.26 14.18 8.87
C LEU A 343 -28.76 13.97 8.68
N LEU A 344 -29.17 13.20 7.66
CA LEU A 344 -30.58 12.86 7.46
C LEU A 344 -31.16 12.06 8.64
N LYS A 345 -30.40 11.07 9.15
CA LYS A 345 -30.84 10.28 10.31
C LYS A 345 -31.14 11.16 11.53
N HIS A 346 -30.37 12.24 11.70
CA HIS A 346 -30.45 13.14 12.86
C HIS A 346 -31.10 14.49 12.56
N GLU A 347 -31.84 14.62 11.46
CA GLU A 347 -32.45 15.88 10.98
C GLU A 347 -33.16 16.65 12.11
N LYS A 348 -34.06 15.99 12.85
CA LYS A 348 -34.83 16.61 13.94
C LYS A 348 -33.93 17.08 15.09
N ALA A 349 -32.93 16.29 15.46
CA ALA A 349 -32.01 16.63 16.53
C ALA A 349 -31.12 17.82 16.12
N LEU A 350 -30.63 17.82 14.87
CA LEU A 350 -29.88 18.93 14.29
C LEU A 350 -30.70 20.21 14.32
N TYR A 351 -31.96 20.17 13.84
CA TYR A 351 -32.87 21.32 13.86
C TYR A 351 -33.01 21.89 15.27
N MET A 352 -33.28 21.03 16.26
CA MET A 352 -33.41 21.44 17.66
C MET A 352 -32.14 22.08 18.24
N ILE A 353 -30.96 21.58 17.86
CA ILE A 353 -29.67 22.11 18.32
C ILE A 353 -29.40 23.48 17.69
N VAL A 354 -29.53 23.61 16.36
CA VAL A 354 -29.19 24.85 15.66
C VAL A 354 -30.22 25.96 15.86
N ALA A 355 -31.48 25.61 16.16
CA ALA A 355 -32.54 26.59 16.43
C ALA A 355 -32.38 27.30 17.78
N ARG A 356 -31.47 26.85 18.64
CA ARG A 356 -31.23 27.52 19.93
C ARG A 356 -30.60 28.89 19.72
N ARG A 357 -31.04 29.86 20.53
CA ARG A 357 -30.54 31.25 20.46
C ARG A 357 -29.04 31.36 20.77
N ASP A 358 -28.52 30.47 21.61
CA ASP A 358 -27.10 30.42 21.99
C ASP A 358 -26.23 29.64 21.00
N PHE A 359 -26.80 29.10 19.91
CA PHE A 359 -26.02 28.30 18.95
C PHE A 359 -24.94 29.13 18.23
N VAL A 360 -25.23 30.38 17.90
CA VAL A 360 -24.29 31.32 17.25
C VAL A 360 -23.52 32.17 18.26
N ASP A 361 -23.61 31.87 19.55
CA ASP A 361 -22.88 32.57 20.60
C ASP A 361 -21.44 32.04 20.65
N ALA A 362 -20.52 32.78 20.03
CA ALA A 362 -19.10 32.42 19.94
C ALA A 362 -18.21 33.62 20.29
N SER A 363 -17.02 33.31 20.81
CA SER A 363 -16.06 34.33 21.28
C SER A 363 -15.38 35.10 20.14
N THR A 364 -15.44 34.59 18.91
CA THR A 364 -14.81 35.22 17.73
C THR A 364 -15.82 35.43 16.60
N LEU A 365 -15.66 36.51 15.85
CA LEU A 365 -16.51 36.84 14.70
C LEU A 365 -16.47 35.74 13.62
N THR A 366 -15.29 35.17 13.36
CA THR A 366 -15.10 34.11 12.36
C THR A 366 -15.83 32.81 12.74
N GLU A 367 -15.85 32.45 14.02
CA GLU A 367 -16.62 31.29 14.48
C GLU A 367 -18.12 31.58 14.45
N GLN A 368 -18.53 32.79 14.80
CA GLN A 368 -19.93 33.21 14.72
C GLN A 368 -20.47 33.16 13.28
N GLU A 369 -19.69 33.62 12.30
CA GLU A 369 -20.04 33.52 10.87
C GLU A 369 -20.20 32.07 10.43
N LYS A 370 -19.27 31.18 10.82
CA LYS A 370 -19.36 29.74 10.51
C LYS A 370 -20.59 29.10 11.13
N LEU A 371 -20.88 29.38 12.40
CA LEU A 371 -22.07 28.86 13.08
C LEU A 371 -23.35 29.38 12.43
N LYS A 372 -23.38 30.64 12.01
CA LYS A 372 -24.51 31.21 11.29
C LYS A 372 -24.73 30.53 9.94
N LEU A 373 -23.68 30.25 9.17
CA LEU A 373 -23.79 29.50 7.92
C LEU A 373 -24.38 28.09 8.13
N VAL A 374 -23.93 27.40 9.18
CA VAL A 374 -24.48 26.07 9.54
C VAL A 374 -25.94 26.18 9.98
N GLN A 375 -26.29 27.21 10.77
CA GLN A 375 -27.67 27.48 11.19
C GLN A 375 -28.58 27.74 9.98
N ASP A 376 -28.17 28.65 9.09
CA ASP A 376 -28.92 29.01 7.88
C ASP A 376 -29.10 27.79 6.95
N PHE A 377 -28.09 26.93 6.85
CA PHE A 377 -28.14 25.71 6.06
C PHE A 377 -29.14 24.68 6.61
N VAL A 378 -29.07 24.38 7.91
CA VAL A 378 -29.92 23.35 8.55
C VAL A 378 -31.37 23.82 8.70
N LEU A 379 -31.60 25.12 8.94
CA LEU A 379 -32.94 25.70 9.01
C LEU A 379 -33.54 26.00 7.63
N GLY A 380 -32.79 25.78 6.55
CA GLY A 380 -33.27 25.99 5.18
C GLY A 380 -34.42 25.04 4.82
N GLU A 381 -35.42 25.57 4.11
CA GLU A 381 -36.63 24.81 3.72
C GLU A 381 -36.33 23.56 2.87
N THR A 382 -35.22 23.59 2.12
CA THR A 382 -34.81 22.49 1.24
C THR A 382 -33.78 21.54 1.86
N PHE A 383 -33.35 21.75 3.11
CA PHE A 383 -32.25 21.01 3.74
C PHE A 383 -32.36 19.49 3.54
N ALA A 384 -33.46 18.88 4.00
CA ALA A 384 -33.66 17.43 3.89
C ALA A 384 -33.71 16.97 2.42
N GLN A 385 -34.43 17.70 1.56
CA GLN A 385 -34.57 17.35 0.15
C GLN A 385 -33.24 17.44 -0.60
N ASP A 386 -32.41 18.43 -0.30
CA ASP A 386 -31.10 18.61 -0.90
C ASP A 386 -30.13 17.48 -0.49
N LEU A 387 -30.20 17.02 0.76
CA LEU A 387 -29.45 15.85 1.22
C LEU A 387 -29.92 14.56 0.52
N VAL A 388 -31.23 14.36 0.38
CA VAL A 388 -31.82 13.21 -0.34
C VAL A 388 -31.41 13.21 -1.81
N ASN A 389 -31.50 14.36 -2.48
CA ASN A 389 -31.10 14.53 -3.89
C ASN A 389 -29.60 14.28 -4.07
N SER A 390 -28.77 14.80 -3.15
CA SER A 390 -27.32 14.55 -3.16
C SER A 390 -27.00 13.06 -3.02
N LEU A 391 -27.69 12.35 -2.13
CA LEU A 391 -27.54 10.91 -1.97
C LEU A 391 -28.01 10.13 -3.20
N ALA A 392 -29.13 10.53 -3.81
CA ALA A 392 -29.61 9.87 -5.03
C ALA A 392 -28.57 9.90 -6.17
N VAL A 393 -27.78 10.97 -6.26
CA VAL A 393 -26.71 11.11 -7.25
C VAL A 393 -25.43 10.36 -6.85
N LEU A 394 -24.98 10.48 -5.60
CA LEU A 394 -23.67 10.01 -5.16
C LEU A 394 -23.66 8.54 -4.68
N ARG A 395 -24.77 8.06 -4.11
CA ARG A 395 -24.85 6.71 -3.52
C ARG A 395 -24.56 5.59 -4.53
N PRO A 396 -25.06 5.62 -5.78
CA PRO A 396 -24.74 4.59 -6.77
C PRO A 396 -23.22 4.46 -7.01
N LEU A 397 -22.49 5.59 -7.06
CA LEU A 397 -21.03 5.60 -7.19
C LEU A 397 -20.35 5.00 -5.96
N GLN A 398 -20.73 5.46 -4.77
CA GLN A 398 -20.11 5.04 -3.51
C GLN A 398 -20.31 3.54 -3.24
N GLN A 399 -21.51 3.02 -3.48
CA GLN A 399 -21.81 1.59 -3.29
C GLN A 399 -20.89 0.70 -4.13
N GLN A 400 -20.62 1.14 -5.34
CA GLN A 400 -19.87 0.33 -6.28
C GLN A 400 -18.36 0.55 -6.13
N LEU A 401 -17.92 1.75 -5.74
CA LEU A 401 -16.56 1.95 -5.23
C LEU A 401 -16.27 1.01 -4.05
N ASN A 402 -17.20 0.90 -3.10
CA ASN A 402 -17.08 -0.03 -1.97
C ASN A 402 -17.00 -1.48 -2.44
N ARG A 403 -17.84 -1.89 -3.40
CA ARG A 403 -17.82 -3.23 -3.99
C ARG A 403 -16.47 -3.55 -4.64
N PHE A 404 -15.92 -2.66 -5.46
CA PHE A 404 -14.62 -2.87 -6.10
C PHE A 404 -13.44 -2.87 -5.11
N GLN A 405 -13.57 -2.18 -3.98
CA GLN A 405 -12.55 -2.17 -2.93
C GLN A 405 -12.61 -3.38 -1.99
N LYS A 406 -13.82 -3.86 -1.67
CA LYS A 406 -14.05 -4.93 -0.68
C LYS A 406 -14.20 -6.31 -1.32
N ASP A 407 -15.09 -6.42 -2.30
CA ASP A 407 -15.52 -7.71 -2.86
C ASP A 407 -14.65 -8.13 -4.06
N GLN A 408 -13.90 -7.18 -4.63
CA GLN A 408 -12.97 -7.40 -5.76
C GLN A 408 -13.59 -8.20 -6.91
N PRO A 409 -14.69 -7.71 -7.52
CA PRO A 409 -15.36 -8.41 -8.60
C PRO A 409 -14.44 -8.57 -9.82
N PRO A 410 -14.71 -9.58 -10.67
CA PRO A 410 -13.91 -9.83 -11.87
C PRO A 410 -14.01 -8.67 -12.87
N LEU A 411 -12.98 -8.53 -13.70
CA LEU A 411 -12.90 -7.49 -14.75
C LEU A 411 -14.10 -7.45 -15.70
N SER A 412 -14.77 -8.59 -15.90
CA SER A 412 -15.97 -8.68 -16.73
C SER A 412 -17.13 -7.82 -16.23
N GLN A 413 -17.20 -7.52 -14.92
CA GLN A 413 -18.26 -6.68 -14.36
C GLN A 413 -18.07 -5.19 -14.61
N VAL A 414 -16.89 -4.75 -15.08
CA VAL A 414 -16.61 -3.32 -15.27
C VAL A 414 -17.48 -2.72 -16.37
N PHE A 415 -17.56 -3.35 -17.54
CA PHE A 415 -18.38 -2.85 -18.65
C PHE A 415 -19.88 -2.69 -18.30
N PRO A 416 -20.60 -3.75 -17.85
CA PRO A 416 -22.04 -3.66 -17.60
C PRO A 416 -22.37 -2.66 -16.49
N TYR A 417 -21.46 -2.49 -15.53
CA TYR A 417 -21.59 -1.53 -14.46
C TYR A 417 -21.55 -0.07 -14.93
N PHE A 418 -20.62 0.29 -15.82
CA PHE A 418 -20.61 1.63 -16.41
C PHE A 418 -21.85 1.88 -17.27
N VAL A 419 -22.38 0.86 -17.94
CA VAL A 419 -23.68 0.94 -18.65
C VAL A 419 -24.82 1.18 -17.67
N GLU A 420 -24.86 0.46 -16.54
CA GLU A 420 -25.87 0.62 -15.48
C GLU A 420 -25.91 2.06 -14.96
N PHE A 421 -24.75 2.71 -14.77
CA PHE A 421 -24.72 4.12 -14.40
C PHE A 421 -25.37 5.05 -15.39
N LEU A 422 -25.09 4.87 -16.68
CA LEU A 422 -25.72 5.66 -17.72
C LEU A 422 -27.25 5.48 -17.68
N THR A 423 -27.73 4.26 -17.44
CA THR A 423 -29.16 3.98 -17.26
C THR A 423 -29.73 4.66 -16.01
N VAL A 424 -29.08 4.49 -14.85
CA VAL A 424 -29.49 5.08 -13.56
C VAL A 424 -29.61 6.59 -13.68
N TYR A 425 -28.58 7.30 -14.15
CA TYR A 425 -28.63 8.75 -14.27
C TYR A 425 -29.62 9.25 -15.34
N SER A 426 -29.78 8.51 -16.44
CA SER A 426 -30.77 8.87 -17.48
C SER A 426 -32.21 8.80 -16.96
N SER A 427 -32.50 7.86 -16.05
CA SER A 427 -33.83 7.67 -15.45
C SER A 427 -34.21 8.70 -14.37
N MET A 428 -33.27 9.52 -13.87
CA MET A 428 -33.56 10.48 -12.78
C MET A 428 -34.41 11.66 -13.27
N GLU A 429 -35.73 11.61 -13.12
CA GLU A 429 -36.65 12.62 -13.69
C GLU A 429 -36.43 14.05 -13.15
N TRP A 430 -36.04 14.19 -11.89
CA TRP A 430 -35.82 15.48 -11.23
C TRP A 430 -34.52 16.18 -11.65
N VAL A 431 -33.59 15.46 -12.29
CA VAL A 431 -32.32 16.02 -12.80
C VAL A 431 -32.55 16.60 -14.20
N SER A 432 -32.08 17.83 -14.43
CA SER A 432 -32.28 18.48 -15.73
C SER A 432 -31.57 17.74 -16.87
N LYS A 433 -32.07 17.90 -18.10
CA LYS A 433 -31.43 17.32 -19.30
C LYS A 433 -29.97 17.74 -19.44
N LYS A 434 -29.64 18.98 -19.08
CA LYS A 434 -28.28 19.52 -19.11
C LYS A 434 -27.37 18.80 -18.12
N GLU A 435 -27.82 18.63 -16.88
CA GLU A 435 -27.05 17.93 -15.84
C GLU A 435 -26.86 16.45 -16.18
N LYS A 436 -27.88 15.77 -16.70
CA LYS A 436 -27.76 14.39 -17.20
C LYS A 436 -26.69 14.24 -18.28
N ALA A 437 -26.60 15.21 -19.19
CA ALA A 437 -25.57 15.21 -20.24
C ALA A 437 -24.17 15.40 -19.64
N LEU A 438 -24.01 16.28 -18.65
CA LEU A 438 -22.73 16.48 -17.94
C LEU A 438 -22.31 15.21 -17.19
N ILE A 439 -23.22 14.59 -16.43
CA ILE A 439 -22.95 13.34 -15.71
C ILE A 439 -22.57 12.23 -16.70
N THR A 440 -23.32 12.07 -17.79
CA THR A 440 -23.02 11.11 -18.86
C THR A 440 -21.62 11.33 -19.45
N SER A 441 -21.21 12.58 -19.67
CA SER A 441 -19.86 12.92 -20.14
C SER A 441 -18.81 12.44 -19.14
N CYS A 442 -18.96 12.76 -17.85
CA CYS A 442 -18.02 12.34 -16.81
C CYS A 442 -17.90 10.81 -16.72
N VAL A 443 -19.02 10.09 -16.73
CA VAL A 443 -19.05 8.61 -16.70
C VAL A 443 -18.30 8.04 -17.90
N THR A 444 -18.59 8.56 -19.10
CA THR A 444 -18.00 8.09 -20.36
C THR A 444 -16.50 8.38 -20.44
N GLU A 445 -16.08 9.59 -20.06
CA GLU A 445 -14.68 9.99 -20.04
C GLU A 445 -13.87 9.13 -19.06
N ARG A 446 -14.40 8.89 -17.85
CA ARG A 446 -13.73 8.05 -16.85
C ARG A 446 -13.65 6.59 -17.27
N PHE A 447 -14.70 6.05 -17.88
CA PHE A 447 -14.67 4.71 -18.46
C PHE A 447 -13.59 4.60 -19.55
N ASN A 448 -13.57 5.53 -20.50
CA ASN A 448 -12.58 5.55 -21.58
C ASN A 448 -11.15 5.70 -21.06
N ALA A 449 -10.95 6.45 -19.98
CA ALA A 449 -9.64 6.63 -19.37
C ALA A 449 -9.07 5.33 -18.76
N ILE A 450 -9.93 4.38 -18.36
CA ILE A 450 -9.49 3.11 -17.77
C ILE A 450 -9.62 1.91 -18.71
N TYR A 451 -10.42 1.99 -19.78
CA TYR A 451 -10.68 0.85 -20.64
C TYR A 451 -9.40 0.34 -21.34
N GLY A 452 -8.97 -0.87 -20.98
CA GLY A 452 -8.03 -1.68 -21.76
C GLY A 452 -8.68 -2.95 -22.33
N ASP A 453 -7.95 -3.65 -23.20
CA ASP A 453 -8.38 -4.88 -23.87
C ASP A 453 -8.84 -5.97 -22.89
N SER A 454 -8.26 -6.00 -21.68
CA SER A 454 -8.62 -6.92 -20.61
C SER A 454 -10.10 -6.84 -20.21
N HIS A 455 -10.71 -5.64 -20.18
CA HIS A 455 -12.12 -5.49 -19.87
C HIS A 455 -13.01 -6.13 -20.94
N GLY A 456 -12.72 -5.85 -22.21
CA GLY A 456 -13.46 -6.40 -23.34
C GLY A 456 -13.33 -7.91 -23.44
N VAL A 457 -12.11 -8.42 -23.32
CA VAL A 457 -11.83 -9.87 -23.33
C VAL A 457 -12.51 -10.57 -22.16
N ALA A 458 -12.41 -10.04 -20.94
CA ALA A 458 -13.10 -10.60 -19.77
C ALA A 458 -14.62 -10.62 -19.97
N TYR A 459 -15.21 -9.53 -20.47
CA TYR A 459 -16.64 -9.43 -20.73
C TYR A 459 -17.11 -10.38 -21.85
N MET A 460 -16.28 -10.65 -22.86
CA MET A 460 -16.55 -11.61 -23.94
C MET A 460 -16.46 -13.07 -23.47
N LEU A 461 -15.52 -13.38 -22.57
CA LEU A 461 -15.25 -14.73 -22.08
C LEU A 461 -16.02 -15.08 -20.80
N ASP A 462 -16.69 -14.13 -20.17
CA ASP A 462 -17.54 -14.40 -19.01
C ASP A 462 -18.85 -15.07 -19.47
N PRO A 463 -19.20 -16.25 -18.95
CA PRO A 463 -20.41 -16.95 -19.34
C PRO A 463 -21.68 -16.14 -19.08
N LEU A 464 -21.69 -15.22 -18.10
CA LEU A 464 -22.86 -14.39 -17.78
C LEU A 464 -23.13 -13.30 -18.81
N TYR A 465 -22.12 -12.90 -19.58
CA TYR A 465 -22.17 -11.70 -20.40
C TYR A 465 -21.95 -11.93 -21.89
N LEU A 466 -21.02 -12.83 -22.26
CA LEU A 466 -20.73 -13.21 -23.66
C LEU A 466 -20.52 -12.03 -24.63
N GLY A 467 -20.14 -10.85 -24.13
CA GLY A 467 -19.99 -9.64 -24.93
C GLY A 467 -21.31 -9.01 -25.41
N GLU A 468 -22.48 -9.40 -24.89
CA GLU A 468 -23.80 -9.03 -25.45
C GLU A 468 -23.97 -7.51 -25.67
N SER A 469 -23.64 -6.69 -24.67
CA SER A 469 -23.82 -5.23 -24.70
C SER A 469 -22.69 -4.46 -25.43
N LEU A 470 -21.68 -5.14 -25.97
CA LEU A 470 -20.67 -4.48 -26.80
C LEU A 470 -21.28 -4.11 -28.16
N ASP A 471 -20.98 -2.90 -28.65
CA ASP A 471 -21.28 -2.54 -30.04
C ASP A 471 -20.45 -3.39 -31.02
N GLU A 472 -20.89 -3.46 -32.28
CA GLU A 472 -20.29 -4.33 -33.29
C GLU A 472 -18.81 -4.02 -33.53
N ARG A 473 -18.43 -2.74 -33.52
CA ARG A 473 -17.02 -2.34 -33.69
C ARG A 473 -16.18 -2.82 -32.50
N LYS A 474 -16.65 -2.62 -31.28
CA LYS A 474 -15.94 -3.05 -30.07
C LYS A 474 -15.86 -4.58 -29.99
N LYS A 475 -16.91 -5.31 -30.40
CA LYS A 475 -16.88 -6.77 -30.53
C LYS A 475 -15.77 -7.21 -31.47
N GLN A 476 -15.67 -6.63 -32.66
CA GLN A 476 -14.62 -6.94 -33.64
C GLN A 476 -13.22 -6.61 -33.12
N GLU A 477 -13.05 -5.48 -32.42
CA GLU A 477 -11.77 -5.10 -31.78
C GLU A 477 -11.33 -6.16 -30.76
N VAL A 478 -12.25 -6.62 -29.90
CA VAL A 478 -12.00 -7.65 -28.88
C VAL A 478 -11.73 -9.01 -29.51
N GLU A 479 -12.54 -9.44 -30.48
CA GLU A 479 -12.32 -10.72 -31.17
C GLU A 479 -10.97 -10.72 -31.90
N SER A 480 -10.61 -9.63 -32.57
CA SER A 480 -9.29 -9.46 -33.21
C SER A 480 -8.13 -9.52 -32.20
N PHE A 481 -8.33 -9.06 -30.96
CA PHE A 481 -7.36 -9.23 -29.90
C PHE A 481 -7.23 -10.70 -29.47
N ILE A 482 -8.36 -11.39 -29.25
CA ILE A 482 -8.41 -12.80 -28.86
C ILE A 482 -7.67 -13.67 -29.89
N LEU A 483 -7.94 -13.46 -31.18
CA LEU A 483 -7.27 -14.16 -32.28
C LEU A 483 -5.76 -13.95 -32.20
N ARG A 484 -5.29 -12.70 -32.18
CA ARG A 484 -3.86 -12.37 -32.12
C ARG A 484 -3.17 -12.97 -30.89
N PHE A 485 -3.80 -12.92 -29.72
CA PHE A 485 -3.24 -13.48 -28.49
C PHE A 485 -3.05 -14.99 -28.59
N CYS A 486 -4.05 -15.71 -29.12
CA CYS A 486 -4.00 -17.16 -29.23
C CYS A 486 -3.12 -17.66 -30.38
N GLU A 487 -3.06 -16.92 -31.50
CA GLU A 487 -2.22 -17.23 -32.66
C GLU A 487 -0.72 -17.06 -32.38
N HIS A 488 -0.35 -16.10 -31.53
CA HIS A 488 1.06 -15.88 -31.11
C HIS A 488 1.66 -17.11 -30.39
N GLU A 489 0.84 -18.05 -29.91
CA GLU A 489 1.29 -19.28 -29.25
C GLU A 489 1.57 -20.43 -30.23
N GLY A 490 1.63 -20.18 -31.54
CA GLY A 490 2.23 -21.10 -32.52
C GLY A 490 1.31 -22.19 -33.08
N HIS A 491 -0.01 -22.04 -32.94
CA HIS A 491 -0.98 -23.02 -33.43
C HIS A 491 -1.94 -22.39 -34.47
N MET A 492 -1.97 -22.97 -35.67
CA MET A 492 -2.97 -22.71 -36.72
C MET A 492 -4.31 -23.34 -36.31
N VAL A 493 -4.92 -22.83 -35.25
CA VAL A 493 -6.23 -23.29 -34.78
C VAL A 493 -7.24 -22.20 -35.06
N ASP A 494 -8.41 -22.56 -35.56
CA ASP A 494 -9.50 -21.61 -35.80
C ASP A 494 -10.11 -21.19 -34.44
N ILE A 495 -9.48 -20.18 -33.83
CA ILE A 495 -9.91 -19.58 -32.56
C ILE A 495 -11.29 -18.92 -32.71
N SER A 496 -11.65 -18.44 -33.91
CA SER A 496 -13.00 -17.92 -34.18
C SER A 496 -14.05 -19.04 -34.03
N THR A 497 -13.76 -20.22 -34.57
CA THR A 497 -14.61 -21.40 -34.39
C THR A 497 -14.70 -21.83 -32.92
N GLN A 498 -13.58 -21.86 -32.18
CA GLN A 498 -13.63 -22.14 -30.73
C GLN A 498 -14.50 -21.12 -29.98
N LEU A 499 -14.39 -19.83 -30.30
CA LEU A 499 -15.18 -18.78 -29.64
C LEU A 499 -16.68 -18.94 -29.93
N LYS A 500 -17.05 -19.29 -31.16
CA LYS A 500 -18.44 -19.60 -31.53
C LYS A 500 -18.96 -20.84 -30.81
N GLN A 501 -18.18 -21.91 -30.76
CA GLN A 501 -18.51 -23.14 -30.04
C GLN A 501 -18.67 -22.88 -28.54
N TYR A 502 -17.79 -22.07 -27.96
CA TYR A 502 -17.90 -21.65 -26.56
C TYR A 502 -19.22 -20.91 -26.29
N LYS A 503 -19.53 -19.88 -27.10
CA LYS A 503 -20.79 -19.12 -26.96
C LYS A 503 -22.01 -20.04 -27.07
N ALA A 504 -22.03 -20.97 -28.03
CA ALA A 504 -23.11 -21.95 -28.17
C ALA A 504 -23.22 -22.90 -26.97
N MET A 505 -22.08 -23.40 -26.47
CA MET A 505 -22.02 -24.25 -25.29
C MET A 505 -22.58 -23.54 -24.05
N VAL A 506 -22.26 -22.25 -23.84
CA VAL A 506 -22.78 -21.50 -22.68
C VAL A 506 -24.30 -21.31 -22.76
N VAL A 507 -24.86 -21.09 -23.96
CA VAL A 507 -26.31 -20.98 -24.16
C VAL A 507 -27.00 -22.30 -23.79
N GLU A 508 -26.46 -23.42 -24.26
CA GLU A 508 -26.96 -24.76 -23.92
C GLU A 508 -26.80 -25.04 -22.41
N PHE A 509 -25.65 -24.68 -21.84
CA PHE A 509 -25.34 -24.87 -20.43
C PHE A 509 -26.32 -24.12 -19.51
N LYS A 510 -26.68 -22.88 -19.86
CA LYS A 510 -27.67 -22.07 -19.13
C LYS A 510 -29.04 -22.75 -19.07
N GLN A 511 -29.43 -23.47 -20.12
CA GLN A 511 -30.71 -24.19 -20.20
C GLN A 511 -30.65 -25.54 -19.47
N ASN A 512 -29.56 -26.28 -19.65
CA ASN A 512 -29.45 -27.66 -19.18
C ASN A 512 -28.92 -27.78 -17.73
N ASN A 513 -28.30 -26.75 -17.18
CA ASN A 513 -27.69 -26.77 -15.85
C ASN A 513 -28.02 -25.52 -15.02
N GLN A 514 -29.33 -25.33 -14.77
CA GLN A 514 -29.85 -24.16 -14.07
C GLN A 514 -29.29 -24.01 -12.64
N ALA A 515 -29.06 -25.12 -11.93
CA ALA A 515 -28.50 -25.09 -10.57
C ALA A 515 -27.09 -24.49 -10.56
N PHE A 516 -26.21 -24.93 -11.47
CA PHE A 516 -24.88 -24.34 -11.60
C PHE A 516 -24.96 -22.90 -12.10
N TRP A 517 -25.87 -22.60 -13.02
CA TRP A 517 -26.08 -21.24 -13.51
C TRP A 517 -26.43 -20.26 -12.38
N GLN A 518 -27.25 -20.66 -11.40
CA GLN A 518 -27.54 -19.86 -10.21
C GLN A 518 -26.30 -19.61 -9.34
N LEU A 519 -25.35 -20.54 -9.29
CA LEU A 519 -24.07 -20.35 -8.59
C LEU A 519 -23.19 -19.30 -9.28
N LEU A 520 -23.17 -19.28 -10.62
CA LEU A 520 -22.51 -18.22 -11.39
C LEU A 520 -23.17 -16.86 -11.14
N GLN A 521 -24.50 -16.79 -11.21
CA GLN A 521 -25.25 -15.54 -11.00
C GLN A 521 -25.10 -14.97 -9.59
N SER A 522 -25.04 -15.83 -8.58
CA SER A 522 -24.81 -15.41 -7.18
C SER A 522 -23.35 -15.04 -6.90
N GLY A 523 -22.42 -15.37 -7.81
CA GLY A 523 -20.98 -15.20 -7.62
C GLY A 523 -20.34 -16.26 -6.73
N ALA A 524 -21.09 -17.30 -6.32
CA ALA A 524 -20.56 -18.45 -5.58
C ALA A 524 -19.52 -19.23 -6.39
N VAL A 525 -19.66 -19.24 -7.72
CA VAL A 525 -18.62 -19.70 -8.65
C VAL A 525 -18.12 -18.49 -9.43
N SER A 526 -16.82 -18.24 -9.38
CA SER A 526 -16.21 -17.17 -10.15
C SER A 526 -16.06 -17.54 -11.63
N PRO A 527 -16.00 -16.57 -12.55
CA PRO A 527 -15.65 -16.85 -13.95
C PRO A 527 -14.30 -17.56 -14.09
N HIS A 528 -13.35 -17.27 -13.20
CA HIS A 528 -12.06 -17.96 -13.16
C HIS A 528 -12.26 -19.47 -12.91
N ASP A 529 -13.02 -19.85 -11.88
CA ASP A 529 -13.23 -21.24 -11.50
C ASP A 529 -14.03 -22.01 -12.57
N PHE A 530 -15.01 -21.34 -13.18
CA PHE A 530 -15.75 -21.88 -14.33
C PHE A 530 -14.82 -22.33 -15.47
N TRP A 531 -13.81 -21.51 -15.79
CA TRP A 531 -12.82 -21.83 -16.80
C TRP A 531 -11.86 -22.92 -16.35
N VAL A 532 -11.39 -22.90 -15.10
CA VAL A 532 -10.49 -23.94 -14.54
C VAL A 532 -11.08 -25.35 -14.68
N GLU A 533 -12.38 -25.52 -14.40
CA GLU A 533 -13.08 -26.80 -14.55
C GLU A 533 -13.16 -27.30 -16.01
N ARG A 534 -12.97 -26.41 -16.99
CA ARG A 534 -13.17 -26.68 -18.43
C ARG A 534 -11.88 -26.64 -19.24
N ARG A 535 -10.73 -26.80 -18.59
CA ARG A 535 -9.38 -26.79 -19.20
C ARG A 535 -9.23 -27.64 -20.46
N GLY A 536 -9.94 -28.76 -20.56
CA GLY A 536 -9.86 -29.68 -21.71
C GLY A 536 -10.72 -29.33 -22.92
N GLN A 537 -11.76 -28.49 -22.78
CA GLN A 537 -12.73 -28.25 -23.84
C GLN A 537 -12.28 -27.18 -24.84
N PHE A 538 -11.68 -26.09 -24.33
CA PHE A 538 -11.19 -24.98 -25.16
C PHE A 538 -9.78 -24.57 -24.71
N PRO A 539 -8.72 -25.35 -25.00
CA PRO A 539 -7.39 -25.17 -24.39
C PRO A 539 -6.80 -23.76 -24.56
N HIS A 540 -6.97 -23.16 -25.73
CA HIS A 540 -6.43 -21.84 -26.07
C HIS A 540 -7.22 -20.71 -25.40
N LEU A 541 -8.55 -20.76 -25.50
CA LEU A 541 -9.43 -19.82 -24.81
C LEU A 541 -9.30 -19.94 -23.29
N HIS A 542 -9.10 -21.15 -22.76
CA HIS A 542 -8.85 -21.40 -21.35
C HIS A 542 -7.59 -20.69 -20.87
N GLN A 543 -6.47 -20.77 -21.60
CA GLN A 543 -5.24 -20.10 -21.20
C GLN A 543 -5.41 -18.59 -21.12
N LEU A 544 -6.10 -18.01 -22.11
CA LEU A 544 -6.47 -16.60 -22.16
C LEU A 544 -7.44 -16.23 -21.01
N ALA A 545 -8.47 -17.03 -20.78
CA ALA A 545 -9.47 -16.80 -19.75
C ALA A 545 -8.85 -16.82 -18.35
N VAL A 546 -8.04 -17.84 -18.04
CA VAL A 546 -7.32 -17.91 -16.76
C VAL A 546 -6.39 -16.71 -16.60
N ALA A 547 -5.71 -16.26 -17.67
CA ALA A 547 -4.87 -15.08 -17.62
C ALA A 547 -5.67 -13.81 -17.31
N VAL A 548 -6.77 -13.55 -18.03
CA VAL A 548 -7.56 -12.31 -17.87
C VAL A 548 -8.32 -12.28 -16.55
N PHE A 549 -8.89 -13.40 -16.09
CA PHE A 549 -9.62 -13.45 -14.82
C PHE A 549 -8.71 -13.50 -13.59
N SER A 550 -7.39 -13.68 -13.78
CA SER A 550 -6.40 -13.49 -12.70
C SER A 550 -6.02 -12.01 -12.50
N LEU A 551 -6.42 -11.12 -13.41
CA LEU A 551 -6.10 -9.69 -13.32
C LEU A 551 -7.11 -8.98 -12.41
N PRO A 552 -6.66 -8.06 -11.55
CA PRO A 552 -7.57 -7.27 -10.74
C PRO A 552 -8.20 -6.13 -11.54
N ALA A 553 -9.41 -5.71 -11.15
CA ALA A 553 -10.05 -4.50 -11.67
C ALA A 553 -9.47 -3.20 -11.08
N SER A 554 -8.79 -3.29 -9.93
CA SER A 554 -8.25 -2.14 -9.21
C SER A 554 -6.79 -2.38 -8.81
N SER A 555 -5.98 -1.32 -8.83
CA SER A 555 -4.58 -1.35 -8.39
C SER A 555 -4.39 -1.19 -6.88
N THR A 556 -5.45 -0.89 -6.14
CA THR A 556 -5.42 -0.64 -4.70
C THR A 556 -5.76 -1.90 -3.90
N SER A 557 -5.01 -2.13 -2.82
CA SER A 557 -5.35 -3.11 -1.77
C SER A 557 -6.74 -2.85 -1.18
N PRO A 558 -7.44 -3.85 -0.60
CA PRO A 558 -8.45 -3.57 0.41
C PRO A 558 -7.85 -2.60 1.43
N ALA A 559 -8.61 -1.57 1.79
CA ALA A 559 -8.11 -0.41 2.52
C ALA A 559 -7.40 -0.80 3.84
N PRO A 560 -6.32 -0.11 4.23
CA PRO A 560 -5.73 1.06 3.56
C PRO A 560 -4.85 0.69 2.35
N SER A 561 -4.79 1.56 1.35
CA SER A 561 -3.97 1.39 0.14
C SER A 561 -2.46 1.41 0.45
N PHE A 562 -1.60 0.99 -0.48
CA PHE A 562 -0.16 0.97 -0.20
C PHE A 562 0.42 2.38 -0.06
N GLY A 563 -0.12 3.35 -0.79
CA GLY A 563 0.23 4.76 -0.62
C GLY A 563 -0.05 5.25 0.81
N ALA A 564 -1.25 5.00 1.32
CA ALA A 564 -1.64 5.38 2.69
C ALA A 564 -0.82 4.63 3.76
N GLN A 565 -0.53 3.35 3.54
CA GLN A 565 0.35 2.56 4.41
C GLN A 565 1.78 3.12 4.43
N GLY A 566 2.34 3.43 3.25
CA GLY A 566 3.65 4.04 3.11
C GLY A 566 3.70 5.42 3.76
N PHE A 567 2.66 6.24 3.61
CA PHE A 567 2.56 7.54 4.27
C PHE A 567 2.52 7.41 5.80
N THR A 568 1.87 6.38 6.35
CA THR A 568 1.87 6.13 7.80
C THR A 568 3.29 5.88 8.33
N VAL A 569 4.10 5.10 7.60
CA VAL A 569 5.50 4.88 7.96
C VAL A 569 6.31 6.17 7.75
N HIS A 570 6.12 6.85 6.63
CA HIS A 570 6.84 8.07 6.30
C HIS A 570 6.58 9.19 7.33
N SER A 571 5.33 9.47 7.69
CA SER A 571 4.96 10.51 8.66
C SER A 571 5.57 10.27 10.05
N ARG A 572 5.73 9.01 10.47
CA ARG A 572 6.30 8.64 11.77
C ARG A 572 7.82 8.58 11.78
N PHE A 573 8.43 8.13 10.69
CA PHE A 573 9.85 7.75 10.68
C PHE A 573 10.73 8.56 9.74
N SER A 574 10.20 9.35 8.81
CA SER A 574 11.01 10.11 7.83
C SER A 574 12.03 11.07 8.44
N ARG A 575 11.74 11.62 9.63
CA ARG A 575 12.65 12.49 10.38
C ARG A 575 13.62 11.72 11.28
N LYS A 576 13.40 10.41 11.47
CA LYS A 576 14.15 9.56 12.42
C LYS A 576 15.07 8.56 11.71
N LEU A 577 14.67 8.07 10.53
CA LEU A 577 15.39 7.04 9.79
C LEU A 577 15.95 7.57 8.47
N PRO A 578 17.15 7.13 8.06
CA PRO A 578 17.62 7.38 6.70
C PRO A 578 16.75 6.65 5.67
N LEU A 579 16.80 7.13 4.42
CA LEU A 579 15.92 6.67 3.33
C LEU A 579 16.00 5.15 3.08
N GLY A 580 17.20 4.56 3.20
CA GLY A 580 17.40 3.11 3.03
C GLY A 580 16.63 2.29 4.06
N GLN A 581 16.77 2.61 5.34
CA GLN A 581 16.03 2.00 6.44
C GLN A 581 14.52 2.24 6.29
N LEU A 582 14.12 3.46 5.90
CA LEU A 582 12.71 3.79 5.72
C LEU A 582 12.05 2.93 4.64
N LYS A 583 12.74 2.68 3.52
CA LYS A 583 12.27 1.77 2.45
C LYS A 583 12.12 0.33 2.96
N LYS A 584 13.13 -0.17 3.71
CA LYS A 584 13.08 -1.52 4.31
C LYS A 584 11.90 -1.66 5.29
N LEU A 585 11.72 -0.68 6.17
CA LEU A 585 10.62 -0.66 7.14
C LEU A 585 9.25 -0.60 6.44
N THR A 586 9.11 0.23 5.41
CA THR A 586 7.88 0.32 4.62
C THR A 586 7.54 -1.02 3.97
N HIS A 587 8.54 -1.70 3.40
CA HIS A 587 8.35 -3.02 2.81
C HIS A 587 7.87 -4.06 3.83
N VAL A 588 8.48 -4.11 5.03
CA VAL A 588 8.05 -5.03 6.09
C VAL A 588 6.64 -4.68 6.57
N TYR A 589 6.36 -3.39 6.82
CA TYR A 589 5.04 -2.93 7.27
C TYR A 589 3.94 -3.32 6.28
N CYS A 590 4.08 -2.96 5.00
CA CYS A 590 3.07 -3.22 3.98
C CYS A 590 2.81 -4.71 3.74
N ASN A 591 3.85 -5.55 3.82
CA ASN A 591 3.73 -7.00 3.60
C ASN A 591 3.36 -7.80 4.87
N SER A 592 3.44 -7.19 6.05
CA SER A 592 3.09 -7.86 7.32
C SER A 592 1.58 -7.93 7.60
N LYS A 593 0.78 -7.02 7.01
CA LYS A 593 -0.67 -6.91 7.24
C LYS A 593 -1.51 -8.00 6.58
N LYS A 594 -0.88 -9.09 6.15
CA LYS A 594 -1.48 -10.19 5.39
C LYS A 594 -1.48 -11.48 6.18
N GLU A 595 -2.34 -11.51 7.19
CA GLU A 595 -3.17 -12.69 7.36
C GLU A 595 -4.61 -12.18 7.34
N PRO A 596 -5.40 -12.43 6.28
CA PRO A 596 -6.82 -12.57 6.54
C PRO A 596 -6.92 -13.70 7.56
N LEU A 597 -7.46 -13.40 8.74
CA LEU A 597 -8.08 -14.41 9.59
C LEU A 597 -9.10 -15.13 8.70
N ARG A 598 -8.67 -16.17 7.99
CA ARG A 598 -9.57 -17.25 7.60
C ARG A 598 -10.02 -17.78 8.95
N SER A 599 -11.24 -17.41 9.31
CA SER A 599 -11.97 -18.04 10.40
C SER A 599 -11.77 -19.54 10.26
N ALA A 600 -11.01 -20.10 11.20
CA ALA A 600 -11.10 -21.51 11.49
C ALA A 600 -12.49 -21.73 12.10
N SER A 601 -13.50 -21.79 11.22
CA SER A 601 -14.83 -22.32 11.50
C SER A 601 -14.95 -23.63 10.75
N SER A 602 -14.08 -24.56 11.12
CA SER A 602 -14.33 -25.99 11.00
C SER A 602 -13.58 -26.63 12.17
N ILE A 603 -14.27 -27.54 12.87
CA ILE A 603 -13.94 -28.16 14.16
C ILE A 603 -14.46 -27.38 15.38
N LEU A 604 -15.78 -27.37 15.58
CA LEU A 604 -16.48 -28.32 16.46
C LEU A 604 -17.96 -28.40 16.07
#